data_AF-A0A8X7V805-F1
#
_entry.id   AF-A0A8X7V805-F1
#
_cell.length_a   1.000
_cell.length_b   1.000
_cell.length_c   1.000
_cell.angle_alpha   90.00
_cell.angle_beta   90.00
_cell.angle_gamma   90.00
#
_symmetry.space_group_name_H-M   'P 1'
#
loop_
_entity.id
_entity.type
_entity.pdbx_description
1 polymer ?
#
loop_
_entity_poly.entity_id
_entity_poly.type
_entity_poly.pdbx_seq_one_letter_code
_entity_poly.pdbx_strand_id
1 'polypeptide(L)'
;MEIPVFNGEDAETWVLCVEKYFELEDLMEEDKLRTVRMCFVGDALIWYQWERNRNPFLTWEHMKQKVLEQYSPVQDTSAGERLLTLRQRG
;
A
#
# COMPACT_ATOMS: atom_id res chain seq x y z
N MET A 1 -20.02 3.07 4.92
CA MET A 1 -18.70 2.80 5.54
C MET A 1 -17.85 4.04 5.32
N GLU A 2 -16.90 4.39 6.19
CA GLU A 2 -15.97 5.49 5.85
C GLU A 2 -14.82 4.95 4.99
N ILE A 3 -14.39 5.76 4.03
CA ILE A 3 -13.26 5.42 3.18
C ILE A 3 -11.96 5.42 4.00
N PRO A 4 -11.17 4.33 4.02
CA PRO A 4 -9.95 4.28 4.81
C PRO A 4 -8.86 5.17 4.18
N VAL A 5 -8.26 6.05 4.99
CA VAL A 5 -7.10 6.86 4.59
C VAL A 5 -5.80 6.11 4.79
N PHE A 6 -4.79 6.44 4.00
CA PHE A 6 -3.46 5.83 4.05
C PHE A 6 -2.39 6.89 4.30
N ASN A 7 -1.69 6.74 5.42
CA ASN A 7 -0.58 7.60 5.83
C ASN A 7 0.81 6.97 5.56
N GLY A 8 0.85 5.72 5.08
CA GLY A 8 2.09 4.96 4.88
C GLY A 8 2.31 3.81 5.85
N GLU A 9 1.43 3.63 6.85
CA GLU A 9 1.53 2.55 7.84
C GLU A 9 0.58 1.39 7.51
N ASP A 10 1.00 0.17 7.85
CA ASP A 10 0.20 -1.06 7.72
C ASP A 10 -0.49 -1.23 6.36
N ALA A 11 0.28 -1.18 5.28
CA ALA A 11 -0.21 -1.25 3.90
C ALA A 11 -1.11 -2.47 3.63
N GLU A 12 -0.78 -3.63 4.19
CA GLU A 12 -1.59 -4.85 4.08
C GLU A 12 -2.99 -4.65 4.68
N THR A 13 -3.06 -4.10 5.88
CA THR A 13 -4.33 -3.82 6.58
C THR A 13 -5.14 -2.77 5.82
N TRP A 14 -4.50 -1.71 5.33
CA TRP A 14 -5.19 -0.67 4.55
C TRP A 14 -5.79 -1.23 3.26
N VAL A 15 -5.03 -2.04 2.50
CA VAL A 15 -5.52 -2.70 1.28
C VAL A 15 -6.75 -3.54 1.57
N LEU A 16 -6.73 -4.36 2.61
CA LEU A 16 -7.87 -5.20 3.01
C LEU A 16 -9.11 -4.37 3.35
N CYS A 17 -8.93 -3.23 4.03
CA CYS A 17 -10.03 -2.32 4.34
C CYS A 17 -10.62 -1.66 3.08
N VAL A 18 -9.77 -1.25 2.13
CA VAL A 18 -10.22 -0.69 0.84
C VAL A 18 -10.97 -1.73 0.02
N GLU A 19 -10.48 -2.97 -0.05
CA GLU A 19 -11.15 -4.04 -0.80
C GLU A 19 -12.54 -4.34 -0.24
N LYS A 20 -12.70 -4.36 1.10
CA LYS A 20 -14.02 -4.48 1.74
C LYS A 20 -14.92 -3.29 1.44
N TYR A 21 -14.38 -2.07 1.42
CA TYR A 21 -15.15 -0.88 1.06
C TYR A 21 -15.68 -0.99 -0.37
N PHE A 22 -14.85 -1.43 -1.31
CA PHE A 22 -15.25 -1.62 -2.71
C PHE A 22 -16.30 -2.70 -2.91
N GLU A 23 -16.23 -3.79 -2.15
CA GLU A 23 -17.22 -4.86 -2.18
C GLU A 23 -18.58 -4.38 -1.65
N LEU A 24 -18.58 -3.57 -0.59
CA LEU A 24 -19.81 -3.06 0.03
C LEU A 24 -20.49 -1.96 -0.80
N GLU A 25 -19.70 -1.11 -1.45
CA GLU A 25 -20.21 0.01 -2.26
C GLU A 25 -20.44 -0.36 -3.73
N ASP A 26 -20.16 -1.62 -4.12
CA ASP A 26 -20.28 -2.16 -5.49
C ASP A 26 -19.60 -1.26 -6.56
N LEU A 27 -18.39 -0.76 -6.25
CA LEU A 27 -17.71 0.19 -7.13
C LEU A 27 -17.18 -0.48 -8.40
N MET A 28 -17.39 0.16 -9.54
CA MET A 28 -16.72 -0.19 -10.79
C MET A 28 -15.24 0.21 -10.77
N GLU A 29 -14.42 -0.42 -11.61
CA GLU A 29 -12.96 -0.21 -11.60
C GLU A 29 -12.54 1.26 -11.80
N GLU A 30 -13.28 2.02 -12.62
CA GLU A 30 -13.05 3.46 -12.82
C GLU A 30 -13.27 4.27 -11.54
N ASP A 31 -14.31 3.95 -10.78
CA ASP A 31 -14.64 4.62 -9.51
C ASP A 31 -13.69 4.22 -8.40
N LYS A 32 -13.22 2.96 -8.37
CA LYS A 32 -12.21 2.48 -7.41
C LYS A 32 -10.95 3.34 -7.44
N LEU A 33 -10.43 3.59 -8.64
CA LEU A 33 -9.26 4.44 -8.79
C LEU A 33 -9.53 5.87 -8.34
N ARG A 34 -10.64 6.48 -8.76
CA ARG A 34 -10.97 7.85 -8.35
C ARG A 34 -11.05 7.99 -6.82
N THR A 35 -11.66 6.99 -6.19
CA THR A 35 -11.87 6.88 -4.74
C THR A 35 -10.54 6.77 -4.00
N VAL A 36 -9.70 5.80 -4.38
CA VAL A 36 -8.42 5.55 -3.68
C VAL A 36 -7.42 6.68 -3.82
N ARG A 37 -7.45 7.43 -4.92
CA ARG A 37 -6.58 8.61 -5.08
C ARG A 37 -6.78 9.66 -4.00
N MET A 38 -7.95 9.69 -3.35
CA MET A 38 -8.27 10.59 -2.25
C MET A 38 -7.90 10.03 -0.88
N CYS A 39 -7.56 8.73 -0.77
CA CYS A 39 -7.19 8.08 0.48
C CYS A 39 -5.78 8.45 0.96
N PHE A 40 -4.87 8.77 0.04
CA PHE A 40 -3.48 9.03 0.40
C PHE A 40 -3.32 10.37 1.12
N VAL A 41 -2.66 10.34 2.28
CA VAL A 41 -2.38 11.52 3.11
C VAL A 41 -0.91 11.53 3.56
N GLY A 42 -0.43 12.68 4.01
CA GLY A 42 0.93 12.82 4.54
C GLY A 42 2.01 12.41 3.52
N ASP A 43 3.01 11.65 3.98
CA ASP A 43 4.13 11.21 3.14
C ASP A 43 3.69 10.23 2.05
N ALA A 44 2.65 9.42 2.30
CA ALA A 44 2.10 8.53 1.29
C ALA A 44 1.47 9.26 0.09
N LEU A 45 0.93 10.46 0.31
CA LEU A 45 0.45 11.30 -0.77
C LEU A 45 1.59 11.82 -1.65
N ILE A 46 2.73 12.17 -1.05
CA ILE A 46 3.92 12.64 -1.78
C ILE A 46 4.44 11.50 -2.67
N TRP A 47 4.58 10.30 -2.11
CA TRP A 47 4.96 9.11 -2.86
C TRP A 47 3.99 8.81 -4.00
N TYR A 48 2.68 8.81 -3.73
CA TYR A 48 1.66 8.53 -4.74
C TYR A 48 1.76 9.49 -5.93
N GLN A 49 1.96 10.79 -5.67
CA GLN A 49 2.13 11.79 -6.73
C GLN A 49 3.39 11.54 -7.55
N TRP A 50 4.51 11.20 -6.90
CA TRP A 50 5.76 10.88 -7.57
C TRP A 50 5.63 9.63 -8.46
N GLU A 51 5.06 8.55 -7.92
CA GLU A 51 4.89 7.29 -8.65
C GLU A 51 3.93 7.48 -9.83
N ARG A 52 2.79 8.16 -9.64
CA ARG A 52 1.82 8.44 -10.70
C ARG A 52 2.42 9.22 -11.87
N ASN A 53 3.26 10.21 -11.59
CA ASN A 53 3.89 11.03 -12.63
C ASN A 53 4.86 10.21 -13.48
N ARG A 54 5.45 9.16 -12.89
CA ARG A 54 6.38 8.25 -13.56
C ARG A 54 5.66 7.13 -14.29
N ASN A 55 4.62 6.58 -13.68
CA ASN A 55 3.84 5.47 -14.18
C ASN A 55 2.36 5.63 -13.74
N PRO A 56 1.47 6.09 -14.64
CA PRO A 56 0.06 6.24 -14.32
C PRO A 56 -0.58 4.90 -13.92
N PHE A 57 -1.29 4.90 -12.80
CA PHE A 57 -2.06 3.73 -12.36
C PHE A 57 -3.27 3.49 -13.28
N LEU A 58 -3.28 2.32 -13.92
CA LEU A 58 -4.34 1.90 -14.87
C LEU A 58 -5.49 1.17 -14.19
N THR A 59 -5.21 0.43 -13.10
CA THR A 59 -6.21 -0.35 -12.34
C THR A 59 -5.91 -0.27 -10.85
N TRP A 60 -6.91 -0.56 -10.02
CA TRP A 60 -6.71 -0.70 -8.57
C TRP A 60 -5.68 -1.77 -8.25
N GLU A 61 -5.69 -2.89 -8.97
CA GLU A 61 -4.74 -3.99 -8.75
C GLU A 61 -3.28 -3.56 -8.94
N HIS A 62 -3.00 -2.77 -9.99
CA HIS A 62 -1.65 -2.24 -10.21
C HIS A 62 -1.23 -1.27 -9.08
N MET A 63 -2.16 -0.44 -8.61
CA MET A 63 -1.88 0.46 -7.48
C MET A 63 -1.64 -0.31 -6.18
N LYS A 64 -2.46 -1.33 -5.90
CA LYS A 64 -2.31 -2.23 -4.74
C LYS A 64 -0.92 -2.86 -4.72
N GLN A 65 -0.45 -3.41 -5.85
CA GLN A 65 0.89 -3.98 -5.94
C GLN A 65 1.97 -2.95 -5.58
N LYS A 66 1.92 -1.74 -6.17
CA LYS A 66 2.90 -0.68 -5.89
C LYS A 66 2.89 -0.21 -4.44
N VAL A 67 1.71 -0.10 -3.84
CA VAL A 67 1.58 0.25 -2.41
C VAL A 67 2.22 -0.83 -1.54
N LEU A 68 1.95 -2.10 -1.81
CA LEU A 68 2.54 -3.21 -1.06
C LEU A 68 4.05 -3.29 -1.29
N GLU A 69 4.55 -3.11 -2.51
CA GLU A 69 5.99 -3.07 -2.80
C GLU A 69 6.72 -1.95 -2.05
N GLN A 70 6.07 -0.79 -1.87
CA GLN A 70 6.67 0.38 -1.22
C GLN A 70 6.56 0.35 0.31
N TYR A 71 5.41 -0.07 0.84
CA TYR A 71 5.03 0.13 2.24
C TYR A 71 4.79 -1.17 3.00
N SER A 72 4.71 -2.31 2.31
CA SER A 72 4.88 -3.59 3.01
C SER A 72 6.38 -3.79 3.18
N PRO A 73 6.90 -3.99 4.40
CA PRO A 73 8.24 -4.51 4.53
C PRO A 73 8.28 -5.79 3.70
N VAL A 74 9.22 -5.86 2.76
CA VAL A 74 9.53 -7.11 2.08
C VAL A 74 9.70 -8.10 3.22
N GLN A 75 8.81 -9.10 3.32
CA GLN A 75 9.12 -10.30 4.08
C GLN A 75 10.24 -10.96 3.29
N ASP A 76 11.43 -10.38 3.37
CA ASP A 76 12.67 -10.96 2.93
C ASP A 76 12.99 -12.00 4.00
N THR A 77 12.20 -13.07 3.99
CA THR A 77 12.62 -14.38 4.46
C THR A 77 13.73 -14.94 3.56
N SER A 78 14.66 -14.10 3.08
CA SER A 78 15.91 -14.54 2.50
C SER A 78 17.04 -14.24 3.50
N ALA A 79 17.29 -15.25 4.34
CA ALA A 79 18.61 -15.65 4.83
C ALA A 79 19.58 -14.67 5.54
N GLY A 80 19.36 -13.34 5.58
CA GLY A 80 20.33 -12.36 6.07
C GLY A 80 20.15 -11.96 7.53
N GLU A 81 18.92 -11.90 8.05
CA GLU A 81 18.66 -11.42 9.41
C GLU A 81 18.87 -12.47 10.51
N ARG A 82 19.25 -13.70 10.17
CA ARG A 82 19.74 -14.67 11.18
C ARG A 82 21.21 -14.48 11.54
N LEU A 83 21.97 -13.62 10.86
CA LEU A 83 23.41 -13.45 11.12
C LEU A 83 23.79 -12.24 11.97
N LEU A 84 22.86 -11.33 12.30
CA LEU A 84 23.17 -10.14 13.11
C LEU A 84 22.77 -10.26 14.59
N THR A 85 22.05 -11.30 15.00
CA THR A 85 21.76 -11.56 16.43
C THR A 85 22.83 -12.38 17.14
N LEU A 86 23.87 -12.84 16.44
CA LEU A 86 25.01 -13.57 17.02
C LEU A 86 26.26 -12.70 17.19
N ARG A 87 26.11 -11.41 17.47
CA ARG A 87 27.22 -10.61 18.00
C ARG A 87 26.91 -9.93 19.32
N GLN A 88 26.30 -10.67 20.26
CA GLN A 88 26.38 -10.25 21.66
C GLN A 88 26.19 -11.39 22.68
N ARG A 89 27.27 -12.15 22.94
CA ARG A 89 27.70 -12.50 24.31
C ARG A 89 29.01 -13.29 24.29
N GLY A 90 30.06 -12.72 24.88
CA GLY A 90 31.34 -13.37 25.15
C GLY A 90 32.50 -12.60 24.55
#